data_AF-A0A349Z4Z2-F1
#
_entry.id   AF-A0A349Z4Z2-F1
#
_cell.length_a   1.000
_cell.length_b   1.000
_cell.length_c   1.000
_cell.angle_alpha   90.00
_cell.angle_beta   90.00
_cell.angle_gamma   90.00
#
_symmetry.space_group_name_H-M   'P 1'
#
loop_
_entity.id
_entity.type
_entity.pdbx_description
1 polymer ?
#
loop_
_entity_poly.entity_id
_entity_poly.type
_entity_poly.pdbx_seq_one_letter_code
_entity_poly.pdbx_strand_id
1 'polypeptide(L)'
;CITGTKEQMMAISGTLSLHGIATVAIDLPLHGSRGFDVDGDGADDISATFVSPTHFMNLASLPTARDNVRQGMADLLGLRLGLNAVADMTATQAIDLDVSKVSVMGVSLGAITGANFAAMANSTLGNDTLDGMFAINAASLESPASGIATFLMESPDFGPLLKALLLSESSEDFVAYVGQVYGENATEAQLREAYTDFVALLDAEARAEVEAVFAQFNFAAQTILDAGDPTAYAGMLGATTPVHFMSVVGDGGENLPDQVNPVVTSLPLAGQHPMAAMIGLEQVTSTISSETGTVSGQVRFNSGAHASSLSPAADPAVTREMQLQVGGFIKSEAQALPITNTDVVAN
;
A
#
# COMPACT_ATOMS: atom_id res chain seq x y z
N CYS A 1 2.80 -5.17 -0.95
CA CYS A 1 1.39 -5.54 -1.22
C CYS A 1 0.80 -6.35 -0.07
N ILE A 2 -0.54 -6.39 0.04
CA ILE A 2 -1.29 -7.13 1.09
C ILE A 2 -1.14 -8.66 1.01
N THR A 3 -0.69 -9.18 -0.14
CA THR A 3 -0.34 -10.59 -0.32
C THR A 3 1.18 -10.79 -0.45
N GLY A 4 1.96 -9.75 -0.11
CA GLY A 4 3.40 -9.73 -0.35
C GLY A 4 4.23 -10.36 0.77
N THR A 5 5.54 -10.41 0.53
CA THR A 5 6.56 -10.74 1.55
C THR A 5 7.73 -9.77 1.44
N LYS A 6 8.55 -9.69 2.50
CA LYS A 6 9.76 -8.86 2.51
C LYS A 6 10.73 -9.19 1.37
N GLU A 7 10.80 -10.45 0.93
CA GLU A 7 11.69 -10.90 -0.15
C GLU A 7 11.34 -10.28 -1.50
N GLN A 8 10.10 -9.79 -1.71
CA GLN A 8 9.73 -9.10 -2.94
C GLN A 8 10.55 -7.83 -3.19
N MET A 9 11.13 -7.23 -2.14
CA MET A 9 12.06 -6.11 -2.31
C MET A 9 13.29 -6.46 -3.15
N MET A 10 13.66 -7.75 -3.25
CA MET A 10 14.74 -8.20 -4.13
C MET A 10 14.56 -7.78 -5.59
N ALA A 11 13.32 -7.57 -6.04
CA ALA A 11 13.01 -7.11 -7.39
C ALA A 11 13.58 -5.71 -7.71
N ILE A 12 13.77 -4.85 -6.69
CA ILE A 12 14.34 -3.50 -6.83
C ILE A 12 15.68 -3.33 -6.12
N SER A 13 16.04 -4.19 -5.15
CA SER A 13 17.31 -4.11 -4.41
C SER A 13 18.54 -4.03 -5.29
N GLY A 14 18.54 -4.67 -6.47
CA GLY A 14 19.63 -4.55 -7.44
C GLY A 14 19.82 -3.13 -7.96
N THR A 15 18.73 -2.45 -8.34
CA THR A 15 18.73 -1.05 -8.76
C THR A 15 19.15 -0.13 -7.61
N LEU A 16 18.62 -0.34 -6.40
CA LEU A 16 19.03 0.42 -5.22
C LEU A 16 20.53 0.26 -4.91
N SER A 17 21.06 -0.95 -5.04
CA SER A 17 22.49 -1.24 -4.84
C SER A 17 23.37 -0.52 -5.86
N LEU A 18 22.97 -0.44 -7.12
CA LEU A 18 23.66 0.35 -8.16
C LEU A 18 23.68 1.85 -7.83
N HIS A 19 22.72 2.32 -7.04
CA HIS A 19 22.65 3.68 -6.52
C HIS A 19 23.37 3.87 -5.18
N GLY A 20 24.02 2.83 -4.64
CA GLY A 20 24.74 2.87 -3.36
C GLY A 20 23.82 2.78 -2.14
N ILE A 21 22.61 2.23 -2.31
CA ILE A 21 21.60 2.14 -1.26
C ILE A 21 21.47 0.69 -0.82
N ALA A 22 21.67 0.43 0.47
CA ALA A 22 21.38 -0.86 1.08
C ALA A 22 19.87 -0.99 1.35
N THR A 23 19.32 -2.19 1.13
CA THR A 23 17.90 -2.48 1.38
C THR A 23 17.74 -3.33 2.62
N VAL A 24 16.87 -2.90 3.53
CA VAL A 24 16.42 -3.69 4.69
C VAL A 24 14.90 -3.79 4.62
N ALA A 25 14.37 -5.00 4.76
CA ALA A 25 12.95 -5.27 4.65
C ALA A 25 12.47 -6.20 5.77
N ILE A 26 11.27 -5.96 6.26
CA ILE A 26 10.60 -6.77 7.29
C ILE A 26 9.19 -7.14 6.81
N ASP A 27 8.67 -8.25 7.31
CA ASP A 27 7.29 -8.61 7.04
C ASP A 27 6.33 -7.78 7.92
N LEU A 28 5.21 -7.37 7.33
CA LEU A 28 4.07 -6.81 8.07
C LEU A 28 3.41 -7.90 8.92
N PRO A 29 2.57 -7.52 9.91
CA PRO A 29 1.76 -8.49 10.66
C PRO A 29 1.01 -9.44 9.72
N LEU A 30 1.00 -10.74 10.03
CA LEU A 30 0.32 -11.78 9.25
C LEU A 30 0.86 -12.01 7.82
N HIS A 31 2.01 -11.46 7.46
CA HIS A 31 2.63 -11.65 6.16
C HIS A 31 3.92 -12.48 6.26
N GLY A 32 4.28 -13.17 5.18
CA GLY A 32 5.55 -13.88 5.06
C GLY A 32 5.84 -14.74 6.29
N SER A 33 6.97 -14.53 6.96
CA SER A 33 7.35 -15.30 8.15
C SER A 33 6.63 -14.89 9.44
N ARG A 34 5.52 -14.15 9.35
CA ARG A 34 4.71 -13.69 10.49
C ARG A 34 3.26 -14.18 10.43
N GLY A 35 2.99 -15.20 9.63
CA GLY A 35 1.75 -15.98 9.76
C GLY A 35 1.77 -16.89 10.99
N PHE A 36 0.64 -17.53 11.25
CA PHE A 36 0.49 -18.49 12.34
C PHE A 36 0.07 -19.86 11.81
N ASP A 37 0.91 -20.85 12.12
CA ASP A 37 0.60 -22.28 12.07
C ASP A 37 0.05 -22.68 13.45
N VAL A 38 -1.26 -22.96 13.52
CA VAL A 38 -1.95 -23.24 14.80
C VAL A 38 -2.10 -24.73 15.07
N ASP A 39 -1.92 -25.60 14.06
CA ASP A 39 -2.04 -27.05 14.19
C ASP A 39 -0.69 -27.81 14.14
N GLY A 40 0.38 -27.11 13.78
CA GLY A 40 1.76 -27.58 13.77
C GLY A 40 2.13 -28.40 12.54
N ASP A 41 1.40 -28.29 11.43
CA ASP A 41 1.66 -29.05 10.19
C ASP A 41 2.76 -28.44 9.30
N GLY A 42 3.23 -27.23 9.64
CA GLY A 42 4.27 -26.50 8.91
C GLY A 42 3.74 -25.56 7.83
N ALA A 43 2.42 -25.41 7.69
CA ALA A 43 1.77 -24.39 6.87
C ALA A 43 1.05 -23.37 7.76
N ASP A 44 1.01 -22.11 7.32
CA ASP A 44 0.25 -21.09 8.05
C ASP A 44 -1.26 -21.32 7.85
N ASP A 45 -2.03 -21.30 8.94
CA ASP A 45 -3.49 -21.23 8.94
C ASP A 45 -3.98 -19.77 8.87
N ILE A 46 -3.22 -18.86 9.48
CA ILE A 46 -3.55 -17.43 9.54
C ILE A 46 -2.42 -16.63 8.89
N SER A 47 -2.57 -16.39 7.59
CA SER A 47 -1.65 -15.57 6.81
C SER A 47 -2.38 -14.76 5.74
N ALA A 48 -2.01 -13.50 5.58
CA ALA A 48 -2.42 -12.62 4.49
C ALA A 48 -1.69 -12.94 3.17
N THR A 49 -0.50 -13.51 3.28
CA THR A 49 0.32 -13.93 2.13
C THR A 49 -0.14 -15.29 1.59
N PHE A 50 -0.26 -16.29 2.48
CA PHE A 50 -0.37 -17.69 2.07
C PHE A 50 -1.79 -18.27 2.12
N VAL A 51 -2.70 -17.64 2.86
CA VAL A 51 -4.07 -18.16 3.05
C VAL A 51 -5.11 -17.23 2.47
N SER A 52 -5.26 -16.03 3.00
CA SER A 52 -6.24 -15.06 2.51
C SER A 52 -5.85 -13.63 2.83
N PRO A 53 -5.86 -12.70 1.86
CA PRO A 53 -5.62 -11.27 2.13
C PRO A 53 -6.62 -10.68 3.14
N THR A 54 -7.78 -11.33 3.31
CA THR A 54 -8.80 -10.90 4.27
C THR A 54 -8.36 -11.09 5.73
N HIS A 55 -7.36 -11.93 6.02
CA HIS A 55 -6.84 -12.10 7.38
C HIS A 55 -6.24 -10.83 7.96
N PHE A 56 -5.60 -10.00 7.12
CA PHE A 56 -5.08 -8.72 7.56
C PHE A 56 -6.21 -7.73 7.88
N MET A 57 -7.26 -7.71 7.06
CA MET A 57 -8.39 -6.78 7.17
C MET A 57 -9.49 -7.22 8.13
N ASN A 58 -9.54 -8.50 8.50
CA ASN A 58 -10.44 -9.11 9.46
C ASN A 58 -11.83 -8.44 9.52
N LEU A 59 -12.69 -8.70 8.53
CA LEU A 59 -14.00 -8.05 8.43
C LEU A 59 -14.91 -8.32 9.65
N ALA A 60 -14.68 -9.44 10.35
CA ALA A 60 -15.39 -9.77 11.59
C ALA A 60 -14.93 -8.92 12.79
N SER A 61 -13.71 -8.36 12.75
CA SER A 61 -13.14 -7.51 13.79
C SER A 61 -12.26 -6.43 13.18
N LEU A 62 -12.89 -5.34 12.72
CA LEU A 62 -12.20 -4.19 12.13
C LEU A 62 -11.18 -3.49 13.06
N PRO A 63 -11.29 -3.52 14.41
CA PRO A 63 -10.20 -3.07 15.27
C PRO A 63 -8.90 -3.85 15.05
N THR A 64 -8.97 -5.14 14.69
CA THR A 64 -7.80 -5.94 14.35
C THR A 64 -7.10 -5.40 13.11
N ALA A 65 -7.85 -5.02 12.07
CA ALA A 65 -7.26 -4.40 10.88
C ALA A 65 -6.60 -3.05 11.17
N ARG A 66 -7.28 -2.19 11.95
CA ARG A 66 -6.70 -0.93 12.42
C ARG A 66 -5.38 -1.17 13.13
N ASP A 67 -5.37 -2.13 14.05
CA ASP A 67 -4.20 -2.39 14.89
C ASP A 67 -3.09 -3.10 14.10
N ASN A 68 -3.41 -3.92 13.09
CA ASN A 68 -2.43 -4.46 12.16
C ASN A 68 -1.68 -3.35 11.39
N VAL A 69 -2.39 -2.33 10.90
CA VAL A 69 -1.77 -1.17 10.22
C VAL A 69 -0.89 -0.37 11.19
N ARG A 70 -1.39 -0.10 12.40
CA ARG A 70 -0.63 0.62 13.44
C ARG A 70 0.59 -0.17 13.91
N GLN A 71 0.47 -1.48 14.02
CA GLN A 71 1.59 -2.36 14.37
C GLN A 71 2.64 -2.36 13.26
N GLY A 72 2.24 -2.38 11.99
CA GLY A 72 3.18 -2.23 10.87
C GLY A 72 3.98 -0.92 10.93
N MET A 73 3.33 0.19 11.26
CA MET A 73 4.00 1.47 11.52
C MET A 73 4.97 1.38 12.71
N ALA A 74 4.54 0.79 13.83
CA ALA A 74 5.38 0.62 15.02
C ALA A 74 6.61 -0.28 14.76
N ASP A 75 6.44 -1.34 13.95
CA ASP A 75 7.51 -2.24 13.55
C ASP A 75 8.56 -1.52 12.70
N LEU A 76 8.13 -0.64 11.79
CA LEU A 76 9.04 0.20 11.00
C LEU A 76 9.78 1.24 11.87
N LEU A 77 9.11 1.85 12.85
CA LEU A 77 9.78 2.70 13.85
C LEU A 77 10.83 1.92 14.66
N GLY A 78 10.49 0.71 15.09
CA GLY A 78 11.41 -0.18 15.80
C GLY A 78 12.60 -0.58 14.93
N LEU A 79 12.37 -0.92 13.66
CA LEU A 79 13.42 -1.20 12.69
C LEU A 79 14.35 0.01 12.52
N ARG A 80 13.79 1.20 12.28
CA ARG A 80 14.55 2.43 12.10
C ARG A 80 15.43 2.74 13.32
N LEU A 81 14.87 2.58 14.52
CA LEU A 81 15.64 2.74 15.76
C LEU A 81 16.77 1.71 15.85
N GLY A 82 16.48 0.45 15.54
CA GLY A 82 17.44 -0.66 15.54
C GLY A 82 18.60 -0.47 14.56
N LEU A 83 18.38 0.23 13.44
CA LEU A 83 19.45 0.55 12.48
C LEU A 83 20.59 1.36 13.12
N ASN A 84 20.33 2.17 14.15
CA ASN A 84 21.36 2.92 14.87
C ASN A 84 22.33 2.03 15.68
N ALA A 85 22.01 0.75 15.85
CA ALA A 85 22.77 -0.21 16.63
C ALA A 85 23.26 -1.41 15.80
N VAL A 86 23.26 -1.31 14.47
CA VAL A 86 23.76 -2.38 13.59
C VAL A 86 25.24 -2.62 13.90
N ALA A 87 25.54 -3.83 14.37
CA ALA A 87 26.90 -4.30 14.56
C ALA A 87 27.32 -5.12 13.36
N ASP A 88 28.42 -4.73 12.72
CA ASP A 88 29.02 -5.54 11.68
C ASP A 88 29.71 -6.77 12.27
N MET A 89 29.04 -7.91 12.16
CA MET A 89 29.53 -9.21 12.61
C MET A 89 30.22 -9.99 11.48
N THR A 90 30.37 -9.40 10.29
CA THR A 90 31.04 -10.04 9.16
C THR A 90 32.55 -10.02 9.35
N ALA A 91 33.23 -11.07 8.90
CA ALA A 91 34.70 -11.17 9.01
C ALA A 91 35.42 -10.08 8.19
N THR A 92 34.73 -9.49 7.21
CA THR A 92 35.28 -8.52 6.25
C THR A 92 34.95 -7.07 6.58
N GLN A 93 34.21 -6.80 7.65
CA GLN A 93 33.63 -5.48 7.92
C GLN A 93 32.84 -4.92 6.71
N ALA A 94 32.03 -5.77 6.08
CA ALA A 94 31.32 -5.44 4.84
C ALA A 94 30.00 -4.66 5.04
N ILE A 95 29.53 -4.49 6.28
CA ILE A 95 28.29 -3.76 6.60
C ILE A 95 28.66 -2.34 7.01
N ASP A 96 28.60 -1.44 6.02
CA ASP A 96 28.78 0.01 6.20
C ASP A 96 27.46 0.72 5.89
N LEU A 97 26.71 1.08 6.94
CA LEU A 97 25.44 1.76 6.82
C LEU A 97 25.56 3.20 7.35
N ASP A 98 25.29 4.18 6.48
CA ASP A 98 25.11 5.56 6.91
C ASP A 98 23.70 5.74 7.51
N VAL A 99 23.62 5.62 8.83
CA VAL A 99 22.36 5.73 9.59
C VAL A 99 21.78 7.15 9.61
N SER A 100 22.48 8.14 9.05
CA SER A 100 21.93 9.48 8.79
C SER A 100 21.20 9.59 7.45
N LYS A 101 21.32 8.59 6.58
CA LYS A 101 20.74 8.57 5.23
C LYS A 101 19.76 7.42 5.06
N VAL A 102 18.70 7.43 5.87
CA VAL A 102 17.64 6.42 5.82
C VAL A 102 16.44 6.97 5.07
N SER A 103 15.84 6.18 4.19
CA SER A 103 14.60 6.51 3.47
C SER A 103 13.67 5.29 3.49
N VAL A 104 12.38 5.51 3.24
CA VAL A 104 11.41 4.41 3.13
C VAL A 104 10.90 4.27 1.71
N MET A 105 10.76 3.03 1.26
CA MET A 105 9.99 2.68 0.08
C MET A 105 8.88 1.72 0.47
N GLY A 106 7.70 1.89 -0.11
CA GLY A 106 6.62 0.93 0.03
C GLY A 106 5.80 0.82 -1.24
N VAL A 107 5.12 -0.32 -1.38
CA VAL A 107 4.14 -0.58 -2.44
C VAL A 107 2.82 -1.02 -1.80
N SER A 108 1.71 -0.41 -2.21
CA SER A 108 0.36 -0.74 -1.76
C SER A 108 0.25 -0.65 -0.23
N LEU A 109 -0.12 -1.71 0.48
CA LEU A 109 -0.15 -1.76 1.95
C LEU A 109 1.19 -1.34 2.58
N GLY A 110 2.33 -1.67 1.96
CA GLY A 110 3.64 -1.23 2.43
C GLY A 110 3.85 0.28 2.25
N ALA A 111 3.26 0.87 1.20
CA ALA A 111 3.25 2.32 0.99
C ALA A 111 2.30 3.03 1.98
N ILE A 112 1.16 2.43 2.30
CA ILE A 112 0.21 2.90 3.32
C ILE A 112 0.88 2.95 4.70
N THR A 113 1.46 1.83 5.15
CA THR A 113 2.18 1.79 6.43
C THR A 113 3.45 2.64 6.39
N GLY A 114 4.14 2.69 5.25
CA GLY A 114 5.33 3.50 5.03
C GLY A 114 5.06 5.01 5.12
N ALA A 115 3.92 5.48 4.60
CA ALA A 115 3.47 6.86 4.72
C ALA A 115 3.21 7.24 6.19
N ASN A 116 2.49 6.39 6.94
CA ASN A 116 2.23 6.60 8.36
C ASN A 116 3.54 6.59 9.17
N PHE A 117 4.43 5.64 8.89
CA PHE A 117 5.77 5.56 9.48
C PHE A 117 6.57 6.83 9.22
N ALA A 118 6.67 7.28 7.96
CA ALA A 118 7.44 8.46 7.59
C ALA A 118 6.95 9.73 8.31
N ALA A 119 5.63 9.91 8.38
CA ALA A 119 5.02 11.02 9.10
C ALA A 119 5.45 11.03 10.58
N MET A 120 5.36 9.87 11.25
CA MET A 120 5.69 9.73 12.67
C MET A 120 7.19 9.77 12.95
N ALA A 121 8.01 9.16 12.08
CA ALA A 121 9.46 9.09 12.22
C ALA A 121 10.12 10.47 12.22
N ASN A 122 9.54 11.42 11.46
CA ASN A 122 9.99 12.80 11.39
C ASN A 122 9.18 13.76 12.30
N SER A 123 8.35 13.21 13.21
CA SER A 123 7.68 14.00 14.25
C SER A 123 8.60 14.17 15.46
N THR A 124 8.53 15.34 16.12
CA THR A 124 9.37 15.61 17.29
C THR A 124 8.80 14.99 18.57
N LEU A 125 9.67 14.32 19.33
CA LEU A 125 9.45 13.87 20.70
C LEU A 125 9.86 14.94 21.73
N GLY A 126 10.28 16.13 21.27
CA GLY A 126 10.85 17.19 22.10
C GLY A 126 12.28 16.88 22.55
N ASN A 127 12.98 15.98 21.85
CA ASN A 127 14.36 15.60 22.16
C ASN A 127 15.14 15.36 20.85
N ASP A 128 15.99 16.32 20.48
CA ASP A 128 16.74 16.29 19.23
C ASP A 128 17.55 15.01 18.99
N THR A 129 18.06 14.38 20.07
CA THR A 129 18.81 13.11 19.94
C THR A 129 17.90 11.96 19.57
N LEU A 130 16.74 11.83 20.23
CA LEU A 130 15.76 10.79 19.90
C LEU A 130 15.11 11.06 18.54
N ASP A 131 14.80 12.31 18.24
CA ASP A 131 14.25 12.73 16.95
C ASP A 131 15.20 12.32 15.81
N GLY A 132 16.51 12.58 15.97
CA GLY A 132 17.53 12.15 15.01
C GLY A 132 17.67 10.63 14.87
N MET A 133 17.31 9.83 15.88
CA MET A 133 17.35 8.37 15.80
C MET A 133 16.21 7.78 14.97
N PHE A 134 15.08 8.48 14.87
CA PHE A 134 13.93 8.06 14.05
C PHE A 134 13.92 8.72 12.68
N ALA A 135 14.52 9.90 12.54
CA ALA A 135 14.43 10.68 11.32
C ALA A 135 14.83 9.90 10.04
N ILE A 136 14.11 10.18 8.96
CA ILE A 136 14.36 9.67 7.61
C ILE A 136 14.36 10.83 6.59
N ASN A 137 15.09 10.66 5.49
CA ASN A 137 15.30 11.71 4.50
C ASN A 137 14.18 11.80 3.46
N ALA A 138 13.53 10.68 3.13
CA ALA A 138 12.56 10.64 2.04
C ALA A 138 11.60 9.43 2.15
N ALA A 139 10.42 9.57 1.52
CA ALA A 139 9.48 8.48 1.30
C ALA A 139 9.16 8.31 -0.19
N SER A 140 9.32 7.09 -0.71
CA SER A 140 8.92 6.71 -2.07
C SER A 140 7.76 5.70 -2.00
N LEU A 141 6.58 6.08 -2.48
CA LEU A 141 5.33 5.41 -2.20
C LEU A 141 4.64 5.04 -3.52
N GLU A 142 4.59 3.75 -3.84
CA GLU A 142 3.84 3.24 -4.99
C GLU A 142 2.44 2.81 -4.59
N SER A 143 1.44 3.36 -5.28
CA SER A 143 0.03 3.00 -5.14
C SER A 143 -0.51 3.00 -3.69
N PRO A 144 -0.12 3.93 -2.79
CA PRO A 144 -0.84 4.06 -1.52
C PRO A 144 -2.21 4.70 -1.77
N ALA A 145 -3.18 4.39 -0.91
CA ALA A 145 -4.49 5.03 -0.92
C ALA A 145 -4.94 5.34 0.51
N SER A 146 -5.66 6.44 0.67
CA SER A 146 -6.35 6.81 1.92
C SER A 146 -7.80 6.34 1.89
N GLY A 147 -8.47 6.31 3.04
CA GLY A 147 -9.85 5.86 3.15
C GLY A 147 -9.98 4.36 2.91
N ILE A 148 -9.29 3.57 3.74
CA ILE A 148 -9.10 2.11 3.65
C ILE A 148 -10.42 1.38 3.39
N ALA A 149 -11.47 1.67 4.16
CA ALA A 149 -12.74 0.99 3.95
C ALA A 149 -13.30 1.28 2.56
N THR A 150 -13.26 2.55 2.13
CA THR A 150 -13.87 2.97 0.88
C THR A 150 -13.08 2.48 -0.32
N PHE A 151 -11.76 2.65 -0.33
CA PHE A 151 -10.96 2.19 -1.47
C PHE A 151 -11.02 0.67 -1.62
N LEU A 152 -11.12 -0.09 -0.51
CA LEU A 152 -11.27 -1.54 -0.57
C LEU A 152 -12.64 -1.95 -1.12
N MET A 153 -13.72 -1.29 -0.69
CA MET A 153 -15.07 -1.56 -1.21
C MET A 153 -15.24 -1.17 -2.68
N GLU A 154 -14.51 -0.17 -3.14
CA GLU A 154 -14.52 0.30 -4.53
C GLU A 154 -13.40 -0.31 -5.39
N SER A 155 -12.53 -1.13 -4.80
CA SER A 155 -11.47 -1.85 -5.52
C SER A 155 -12.07 -2.80 -6.56
N PRO A 156 -11.66 -2.71 -7.84
CA PRO A 156 -12.05 -3.71 -8.84
C PRO A 156 -11.62 -5.14 -8.46
N ASP A 157 -10.45 -5.31 -7.83
CA ASP A 157 -9.92 -6.62 -7.44
C ASP A 157 -10.48 -7.13 -6.10
N PHE A 158 -10.47 -6.29 -5.06
CA PHE A 158 -10.89 -6.69 -3.71
C PHE A 158 -12.39 -6.51 -3.45
N GLY A 159 -13.00 -5.48 -4.04
CA GLY A 159 -14.38 -5.09 -3.77
C GLY A 159 -15.39 -6.23 -3.96
N PRO A 160 -15.33 -7.03 -5.04
CA PRO A 160 -16.24 -8.16 -5.22
C PRO A 160 -16.18 -9.18 -4.09
N LEU A 161 -14.99 -9.54 -3.60
CA LEU A 161 -14.86 -10.50 -2.50
C LEU A 161 -15.41 -9.91 -1.20
N LEU A 162 -15.05 -8.67 -0.87
CA LEU A 162 -15.50 -8.04 0.37
C LEU A 162 -17.02 -7.92 0.41
N LYS A 163 -17.62 -7.51 -0.71
CA LYS A 163 -19.08 -7.41 -0.85
C LYS A 163 -19.76 -8.79 -0.81
N ALA A 164 -19.16 -9.81 -1.41
CA ALA A 164 -19.64 -11.19 -1.28
C ALA A 164 -19.64 -11.64 0.19
N LEU A 165 -18.54 -11.44 0.92
CA LEU A 165 -18.43 -11.81 2.34
C LEU A 165 -19.44 -11.05 3.20
N LEU A 166 -19.67 -9.76 2.93
CA LEU A 166 -20.71 -9.01 3.61
C LEU A 166 -22.12 -9.54 3.33
N LEU A 167 -22.42 -9.89 2.08
CA LEU A 167 -23.72 -10.46 1.72
C LEU A 167 -23.91 -11.85 2.32
N SER A 168 -22.86 -12.65 2.46
CA SER A 168 -22.94 -13.95 3.16
C SER A 168 -23.43 -13.81 4.60
N GLU A 169 -23.17 -12.67 5.25
CA GLU A 169 -23.61 -12.38 6.63
C GLU A 169 -24.94 -11.61 6.69
N SER A 170 -25.35 -10.95 5.62
CA SER A 170 -26.48 -10.00 5.64
C SER A 170 -27.64 -10.34 4.71
N SER A 171 -27.49 -11.32 3.82
CA SER A 171 -28.49 -11.69 2.81
C SER A 171 -28.67 -13.21 2.72
N GLU A 172 -29.81 -13.70 3.23
CA GLU A 172 -30.20 -15.11 3.08
C GLU A 172 -30.33 -15.52 1.59
N ASP A 173 -30.79 -14.61 0.74
CA ASP A 173 -30.92 -14.82 -0.71
C ASP A 173 -29.55 -15.03 -1.38
N PHE A 174 -28.54 -14.25 -0.99
CA PHE A 174 -27.18 -14.44 -1.49
C PHE A 174 -26.59 -15.78 -1.04
N VAL A 175 -26.78 -16.16 0.23
CA VAL A 175 -26.32 -17.46 0.75
C VAL A 175 -27.01 -18.61 0.01
N ALA A 176 -28.31 -18.53 -0.22
CA ALA A 176 -29.05 -19.52 -1.00
C ALA A 176 -28.56 -19.59 -2.45
N TYR A 177 -28.28 -18.45 -3.08
CA TYR A 177 -27.71 -18.39 -4.43
C TYR A 177 -26.34 -19.07 -4.50
N VAL A 178 -25.42 -18.76 -3.58
CA VAL A 178 -24.10 -19.39 -3.51
C VAL A 178 -24.25 -20.91 -3.32
N GLY A 179 -25.11 -21.33 -2.38
CA GLY A 179 -25.37 -22.76 -2.13
C GLY A 179 -25.93 -23.50 -3.35
N GLN A 180 -26.78 -22.85 -4.15
CA GLN A 180 -27.32 -23.43 -5.37
C GLN A 180 -26.29 -23.55 -6.49
N VAL A 181 -25.44 -22.53 -6.68
CA VAL A 181 -24.50 -22.46 -7.80
C VAL A 181 -23.19 -23.21 -7.52
N TYR A 182 -22.66 -23.09 -6.30
CA TYR A 182 -21.33 -23.57 -5.92
C TYR A 182 -21.33 -24.60 -4.77
N GLY A 183 -22.44 -24.75 -4.04
CA GLY A 183 -22.53 -25.64 -2.88
C GLY A 183 -22.07 -25.00 -1.57
N GLU A 184 -21.91 -25.81 -0.52
CA GLU A 184 -21.66 -25.32 0.85
C GLU A 184 -20.25 -24.73 1.09
N ASN A 185 -19.27 -25.02 0.22
CA ASN A 185 -17.86 -24.64 0.40
C ASN A 185 -17.31 -23.85 -0.80
N ALA A 186 -18.00 -22.77 -1.18
CA ALA A 186 -17.54 -21.90 -2.25
C ALA A 186 -16.19 -21.28 -1.92
N THR A 187 -15.24 -21.35 -2.87
CA THR A 187 -13.93 -20.70 -2.76
C THR A 187 -14.06 -19.18 -2.86
N GLU A 188 -13.06 -18.42 -2.40
CA GLU A 188 -13.08 -16.96 -2.56
C GLU A 188 -13.19 -16.49 -4.01
N ALA A 189 -12.64 -17.25 -4.98
CA ALA A 189 -12.79 -16.94 -6.40
C ALA A 189 -14.25 -17.08 -6.83
N GLN A 190 -14.91 -18.17 -6.41
CA GLN A 190 -16.33 -18.39 -6.68
C GLN A 190 -17.23 -17.37 -5.98
N LEU A 191 -16.86 -16.90 -4.77
CA LEU A 191 -17.60 -15.84 -4.10
C LEU A 191 -17.55 -14.51 -4.85
N ARG A 192 -16.40 -14.16 -5.46
CA ARG A 192 -16.28 -12.97 -6.32
C ARG A 192 -17.23 -13.07 -7.52
N GLU A 193 -17.19 -14.20 -8.21
CA GLU A 193 -18.08 -14.48 -9.36
C GLU A 193 -19.55 -14.46 -8.92
N ALA A 194 -19.87 -15.10 -7.80
CA ALA A 194 -21.22 -15.15 -7.25
C ALA A 194 -21.77 -13.75 -6.96
N TYR A 195 -20.98 -12.86 -6.37
CA TYR A 195 -21.39 -11.47 -6.12
C TYR A 195 -21.72 -10.74 -7.42
N THR A 196 -20.85 -10.82 -8.43
CA THR A 196 -21.06 -10.16 -9.72
C THR A 196 -22.35 -10.63 -10.39
N ASP A 197 -22.57 -11.94 -10.43
CA ASP A 197 -23.76 -12.53 -11.05
C ASP A 197 -25.03 -12.22 -10.24
N PHE A 198 -24.97 -12.37 -8.92
CA PHE A 198 -26.12 -12.13 -8.04
C PHE A 198 -26.63 -10.70 -8.17
N VAL A 199 -25.74 -9.70 -8.06
CA VAL A 199 -26.14 -8.29 -8.18
C VAL A 199 -26.71 -7.97 -9.57
N ALA A 200 -26.23 -8.65 -10.63
CA ALA A 200 -26.77 -8.50 -11.97
C ALA A 200 -28.21 -9.03 -12.12
N LEU A 201 -28.63 -9.97 -11.26
CA LEU A 201 -30.00 -10.50 -11.22
C LEU A 201 -30.98 -9.63 -10.43
N LEU A 202 -30.48 -8.78 -9.53
CA LEU A 202 -31.31 -7.89 -8.73
C LEU A 202 -31.95 -6.78 -9.57
N ASP A 203 -33.20 -6.46 -9.27
CA ASP A 203 -33.82 -5.23 -9.75
C ASP A 203 -33.24 -3.99 -9.05
N ALA A 204 -33.69 -2.81 -9.48
CA ALA A 204 -33.16 -1.55 -8.97
C ALA A 204 -33.45 -1.32 -7.49
N GLU A 205 -34.57 -1.83 -6.97
CA GLU A 205 -34.97 -1.64 -5.57
C GLU A 205 -34.13 -2.55 -4.67
N ALA A 206 -34.05 -3.85 -4.98
CA ALA A 206 -33.22 -4.80 -4.25
C ALA A 206 -31.72 -4.44 -4.31
N ARG A 207 -31.25 -3.92 -5.45
CA ARG A 207 -29.87 -3.45 -5.57
C ARG A 207 -29.60 -2.26 -4.66
N ALA A 208 -30.53 -1.31 -4.55
CA ALA A 208 -30.39 -0.16 -3.67
C ALA A 208 -30.35 -0.57 -2.18
N GLU A 209 -31.09 -1.60 -1.78
CA GLU A 209 -31.03 -2.14 -0.42
C GLU A 209 -29.65 -2.76 -0.11
N VAL A 210 -29.10 -3.53 -1.03
CA VAL A 210 -27.74 -4.09 -0.93
C VAL A 210 -26.68 -2.98 -0.84
N GLU A 211 -26.78 -1.96 -1.70
CA GLU A 211 -25.88 -0.80 -1.67
C GLU A 211 -25.99 0.00 -0.36
N ALA A 212 -27.18 0.08 0.23
CA ALA A 212 -27.38 0.72 1.53
C ALA A 212 -26.65 -0.02 2.65
N VAL A 213 -26.64 -1.36 2.64
CA VAL A 213 -25.87 -2.18 3.59
C VAL A 213 -24.37 -1.90 3.43
N PHE A 214 -23.86 -1.87 2.20
CA PHE A 214 -22.46 -1.55 1.93
C PHE A 214 -22.08 -0.14 2.38
N ALA A 215 -22.95 0.85 2.17
CA ALA A 215 -22.71 2.22 2.62
C ALA A 215 -22.65 2.31 4.16
N GLN A 216 -23.55 1.63 4.87
CA GLN A 216 -23.53 1.58 6.34
C GLN A 216 -22.26 0.91 6.86
N PHE A 217 -21.89 -0.24 6.29
CA PHE A 217 -20.65 -0.91 6.65
C PHE A 217 -19.44 -0.01 6.38
N ASN A 218 -19.35 0.60 5.20
CA ASN A 218 -18.23 1.46 4.83
C ASN A 218 -18.08 2.65 5.82
N PHE A 219 -19.19 3.29 6.19
CA PHE A 219 -19.18 4.38 7.18
C PHE A 219 -18.65 3.91 8.55
N ALA A 220 -19.16 2.78 9.06
CA ALA A 220 -18.75 2.23 10.35
C ALA A 220 -17.29 1.76 10.31
N ALA A 221 -16.91 1.08 9.23
CA ALA A 221 -15.57 0.55 9.02
C ALA A 221 -14.54 1.67 8.95
N GLN A 222 -14.79 2.72 8.17
CA GLN A 222 -13.88 3.86 8.09
C GLN A 222 -13.72 4.54 9.45
N THR A 223 -14.82 4.70 10.21
CA THR A 223 -14.77 5.28 11.56
C THR A 223 -13.86 4.49 12.50
N ILE A 224 -13.88 3.15 12.40
CA ILE A 224 -13.01 2.29 13.22
C ILE A 224 -11.56 2.36 12.75
N LEU A 225 -11.34 2.37 11.43
CA LEU A 225 -10.02 2.34 10.80
C LEU A 225 -9.30 3.70 10.83
N ASP A 226 -10.01 4.81 11.07
CA ASP A 226 -9.52 6.18 10.91
C ASP A 226 -8.16 6.43 11.59
N ALA A 227 -7.97 5.90 12.80
CA ALA A 227 -6.71 6.07 13.55
C ALA A 227 -5.52 5.24 13.01
N GLY A 228 -5.72 4.38 12.02
CA GLY A 228 -4.68 3.70 11.25
C GLY A 228 -4.66 4.12 9.78
N ASP A 229 -5.63 4.92 9.33
CA ASP A 229 -5.76 5.34 7.95
C ASP A 229 -4.75 6.44 7.58
N PRO A 230 -4.17 6.43 6.37
CA PRO A 230 -3.33 7.52 5.89
C PRO A 230 -3.98 8.92 5.91
N THR A 231 -5.31 9.04 5.91
CA THR A 231 -6.01 10.33 6.11
C THR A 231 -5.51 11.06 7.37
N ALA A 232 -5.21 10.34 8.44
CA ALA A 232 -4.77 10.91 9.71
C ALA A 232 -3.31 11.40 9.69
N TYR A 233 -2.50 10.96 8.72
CA TYR A 233 -1.05 11.20 8.67
C TYR A 233 -0.62 12.03 7.46
N ALA A 234 -1.41 12.08 6.38
CA ALA A 234 -1.02 12.66 5.10
C ALA A 234 -0.53 14.11 5.20
N GLY A 235 -1.26 14.97 5.92
CA GLY A 235 -0.84 16.37 6.10
C GLY A 235 0.45 16.52 6.91
N MET A 236 0.67 15.65 7.90
CA MET A 236 1.91 15.60 8.66
C MET A 236 3.06 15.12 7.78
N LEU A 237 2.85 14.07 6.99
CA LEU A 237 3.83 13.54 6.05
C LEU A 237 4.34 14.64 5.10
N GLY A 238 3.43 15.38 4.46
CA GLY A 238 3.78 16.45 3.53
C GLY A 238 4.51 17.62 4.19
N ALA A 239 4.29 17.85 5.48
CA ALA A 239 4.94 18.92 6.24
C ALA A 239 6.35 18.56 6.72
N THR A 240 6.66 17.27 6.87
CA THR A 240 7.91 16.82 7.53
C THR A 240 8.83 16.03 6.63
N THR A 241 8.33 15.45 5.53
CA THR A 241 9.09 14.48 4.73
C THR A 241 8.91 14.74 3.23
N PRO A 242 10.00 14.76 2.44
CA PRO A 242 9.91 14.74 0.98
C PRO A 242 9.29 13.45 0.46
N VAL A 243 8.35 13.55 -0.49
CA VAL A 243 7.57 12.41 -0.98
C VAL A 243 7.64 12.28 -2.49
N HIS A 244 8.05 11.10 -2.94
CA HIS A 244 7.87 10.60 -4.31
C HIS A 244 6.67 9.64 -4.31
N PHE A 245 5.58 10.04 -4.96
CA PHE A 245 4.33 9.26 -5.01
C PHE A 245 4.13 8.73 -6.43
N MET A 246 3.86 7.44 -6.60
CA MET A 246 3.63 6.82 -7.91
C MET A 246 2.20 6.29 -8.01
N SER A 247 1.51 6.66 -9.09
CA SER A 247 0.16 6.17 -9.40
C SER A 247 0.09 5.66 -10.82
N VAL A 248 -0.47 4.47 -11.03
CA VAL A 248 -0.86 4.00 -12.37
C VAL A 248 -2.27 4.50 -12.66
N VAL A 249 -2.38 5.50 -13.54
CA VAL A 249 -3.66 6.14 -13.91
C VAL A 249 -4.26 5.59 -15.20
N GLY A 250 -3.49 4.79 -15.93
CA GLY A 250 -3.91 4.24 -17.22
C GLY A 250 -3.94 5.28 -18.35
N ASP A 251 -4.34 4.85 -19.54
CA ASP A 251 -4.39 5.67 -20.75
C ASP A 251 -5.83 6.02 -21.18
N GLY A 252 -6.83 5.60 -20.40
CA GLY A 252 -8.25 5.72 -20.74
C GLY A 252 -8.73 4.70 -21.78
N GLY A 253 -7.89 3.73 -22.14
CA GLY A 253 -8.17 2.62 -23.06
C GLY A 253 -7.88 1.27 -22.40
N GLU A 254 -7.02 0.48 -23.04
CA GLU A 254 -6.69 -0.88 -22.60
C GLU A 254 -5.78 -0.90 -21.37
N ASN A 255 -4.95 0.14 -21.19
CA ASN A 255 -4.15 0.27 -19.97
C ASN A 255 -5.04 0.85 -18.87
N LEU A 256 -5.56 -0.06 -18.06
CA LEU A 256 -6.44 0.29 -16.96
C LEU A 256 -5.66 1.04 -15.87
N PRO A 257 -6.33 1.94 -15.11
CA PRO A 257 -5.79 2.45 -13.87
C PRO A 257 -5.52 1.32 -12.88
N ASP A 258 -4.83 1.60 -11.77
CA ASP A 258 -4.64 0.65 -10.68
C ASP A 258 -5.97 -0.04 -10.27
N GLN A 259 -6.02 -1.37 -10.43
CA GLN A 259 -7.20 -2.19 -10.19
C GLN A 259 -7.31 -2.69 -8.74
N VAL A 260 -6.33 -2.40 -7.89
CA VAL A 260 -6.29 -2.88 -6.51
C VAL A 260 -6.57 -1.73 -5.54
N ASN A 261 -5.81 -0.63 -5.65
CA ASN A 261 -6.06 0.58 -4.88
C ASN A 261 -6.58 1.66 -5.84
N PRO A 262 -7.89 1.94 -5.90
CA PRO A 262 -8.45 2.90 -6.83
C PRO A 262 -7.75 4.27 -6.80
N VAL A 263 -7.43 4.77 -7.99
CA VAL A 263 -6.83 6.11 -8.16
C VAL A 263 -7.77 7.21 -7.65
N VAL A 264 -9.05 7.06 -7.93
CA VAL A 264 -10.16 7.88 -7.45
C VAL A 264 -11.28 6.98 -6.96
N THR A 265 -12.06 7.45 -5.99
CA THR A 265 -13.25 6.77 -5.47
C THR A 265 -14.45 7.72 -5.50
N SER A 266 -15.63 7.23 -5.13
CA SER A 266 -16.83 8.06 -4.97
C SER A 266 -16.71 9.08 -3.84
N LEU A 267 -15.82 8.86 -2.86
CA LEU A 267 -15.61 9.75 -1.73
C LEU A 267 -14.38 10.65 -1.90
N PRO A 268 -14.48 11.95 -1.53
CA PRO A 268 -13.44 12.93 -1.85
C PRO A 268 -12.13 12.75 -1.07
N LEU A 269 -12.11 11.92 -0.02
CA LEU A 269 -10.93 11.67 0.82
C LEU A 269 -10.34 10.27 0.63
N ALA A 270 -10.92 9.45 -0.26
CA ALA A 270 -10.50 8.06 -0.44
C ALA A 270 -9.91 7.78 -1.83
N GLY A 271 -8.84 7.01 -1.87
CA GLY A 271 -8.09 6.68 -3.10
C GLY A 271 -6.70 7.33 -3.15
N GLN A 272 -5.98 7.07 -4.25
CA GLN A 272 -4.59 7.54 -4.41
C GLN A 272 -4.50 9.06 -4.63
N HIS A 273 -5.33 9.63 -5.52
CA HIS A 273 -5.33 11.05 -5.81
C HIS A 273 -5.72 11.91 -4.59
N PRO A 274 -6.79 11.57 -3.83
CA PRO A 274 -7.07 12.26 -2.57
C PRO A 274 -5.93 12.19 -1.57
N MET A 275 -5.27 11.04 -1.42
CA MET A 275 -4.11 10.93 -0.53
C MET A 275 -2.96 11.85 -0.98
N ALA A 276 -2.58 11.83 -2.25
CA ALA A 276 -1.55 12.71 -2.79
C ALA A 276 -1.90 14.20 -2.57
N ALA A 277 -3.16 14.58 -2.74
CA ALA A 277 -3.64 15.94 -2.49
C ALA A 277 -3.57 16.32 -1.00
N MET A 278 -3.92 15.41 -0.07
CA MET A 278 -3.78 15.66 1.38
C MET A 278 -2.32 15.80 1.83
N ILE A 279 -1.39 15.11 1.15
CA ILE A 279 0.06 15.29 1.35
C ILE A 279 0.53 16.65 0.77
N GLY A 280 -0.22 17.22 -0.17
CA GLY A 280 0.14 18.49 -0.83
C GLY A 280 1.03 18.29 -2.06
N LEU A 281 0.90 17.16 -2.76
CA LEU A 281 1.71 16.84 -3.94
C LEU A 281 1.11 17.40 -5.23
N GLU A 282 1.98 17.95 -6.06
CA GLU A 282 1.68 18.28 -7.45
C GLU A 282 2.09 17.13 -8.39
N GLN A 283 1.45 17.06 -9.55
CA GLN A 283 1.86 16.11 -10.59
C GLN A 283 3.21 16.50 -11.18
N VAL A 284 4.09 15.52 -11.37
CA VAL A 284 5.41 15.68 -11.98
C VAL A 284 5.46 14.91 -13.28
N THR A 285 5.68 15.62 -14.39
CA THR A 285 5.72 15.05 -15.75
C THR A 285 7.11 15.06 -16.37
N SER A 286 8.07 15.75 -15.74
CA SER A 286 9.47 15.81 -16.15
C SER A 286 10.37 15.94 -14.92
N THR A 287 11.68 15.69 -15.08
CA THR A 287 12.65 15.83 -13.98
C THR A 287 12.51 17.18 -13.27
N ILE A 288 12.41 17.14 -11.94
CA ILE A 288 12.49 18.31 -11.07
C ILE A 288 13.67 18.16 -10.11
N SER A 289 14.29 19.29 -9.75
CA SER A 289 15.43 19.32 -8.83
C SER A 289 15.48 20.62 -8.04
N SER A 290 16.11 20.56 -6.88
CA SER A 290 16.37 21.71 -6.00
C SER A 290 17.83 21.69 -5.55
N GLU A 291 18.53 22.82 -5.68
CA GLU A 291 19.93 22.96 -5.23
C GLU A 291 20.05 23.16 -3.72
N THR A 292 19.03 23.74 -3.09
CA THR A 292 19.08 24.19 -1.69
C THR A 292 18.02 23.53 -0.80
N GLY A 293 17.23 22.61 -1.34
CA GLY A 293 16.15 21.97 -0.63
C GLY A 293 15.79 20.62 -1.25
N THR A 294 14.59 20.15 -0.95
CA THR A 294 14.07 18.88 -1.43
C THR A 294 12.92 19.10 -2.41
N VAL A 295 12.59 18.07 -3.17
CA VAL A 295 11.44 18.04 -4.07
C VAL A 295 10.49 16.94 -3.63
N SER A 296 9.19 17.16 -3.89
CA SER A 296 8.13 16.18 -3.70
C SER A 296 7.23 16.21 -4.92
N GLY A 297 6.56 15.10 -5.22
CA GLY A 297 5.60 15.08 -6.31
C GLY A 297 4.96 13.73 -6.56
N GLN A 298 3.87 13.77 -7.30
CA GLN A 298 3.15 12.61 -7.79
C GLN A 298 3.50 12.35 -9.26
N VAL A 299 4.13 11.22 -9.56
CA VAL A 299 4.31 10.74 -10.92
C VAL A 299 3.13 9.83 -11.27
N ARG A 300 2.43 10.18 -12.35
CA ARG A 300 1.28 9.42 -12.85
C ARG A 300 1.73 8.66 -14.09
N PHE A 301 1.51 7.35 -14.11
CA PHE A 301 1.90 6.47 -15.21
C PHE A 301 0.68 6.11 -16.06
N ASN A 302 0.84 6.19 -17.38
CA ASN A 302 -0.22 5.89 -18.34
C ASN A 302 -0.39 4.38 -18.63
N SER A 303 0.51 3.56 -18.10
CA SER A 303 0.57 2.11 -18.26
C SER A 303 1.09 1.47 -16.97
N GLY A 304 1.01 0.14 -16.88
CA GLY A 304 1.46 -0.66 -15.74
C GLY A 304 0.32 -1.28 -14.93
N ALA A 305 0.68 -1.77 -13.76
CA ALA A 305 -0.21 -2.36 -12.75
C ALA A 305 0.18 -1.93 -11.32
N HIS A 306 -0.58 -2.37 -10.34
CA HIS A 306 -0.53 -1.98 -8.92
C HIS A 306 0.85 -2.04 -8.22
N ALA A 307 1.75 -2.91 -8.69
CA ALA A 307 3.09 -3.13 -8.10
C ALA A 307 4.16 -3.20 -9.19
N SER A 308 4.06 -2.30 -10.17
CA SER A 308 4.95 -2.22 -11.33
C SER A 308 6.40 -1.98 -10.94
N SER A 309 6.69 -1.32 -9.82
CA SER A 309 8.10 -1.16 -9.38
C SER A 309 8.76 -2.49 -9.02
N LEU A 310 7.95 -3.52 -8.70
CA LEU A 310 8.41 -4.86 -8.29
C LEU A 310 8.18 -5.94 -9.37
N SER A 311 7.42 -5.64 -10.43
CA SER A 311 7.08 -6.60 -11.46
C SER A 311 7.00 -5.97 -12.86
N PRO A 312 7.80 -6.44 -13.83
CA PRO A 312 7.75 -5.99 -15.23
C PRO A 312 6.62 -6.62 -16.04
N ALA A 313 5.74 -7.40 -15.42
CA ALA A 313 4.74 -8.20 -16.14
C ALA A 313 3.72 -7.35 -16.91
N ALA A 314 3.30 -6.21 -16.37
CA ALA A 314 2.35 -5.32 -17.02
C ALA A 314 3.04 -4.46 -18.08
N ASP A 315 4.12 -3.77 -17.70
CA ASP A 315 4.91 -2.95 -18.62
C ASP A 315 6.36 -2.82 -18.12
N PRO A 316 7.34 -3.46 -18.79
CA PRO A 316 8.75 -3.39 -18.40
C PRO A 316 9.34 -1.98 -18.45
N ALA A 317 8.84 -1.10 -19.32
CA ALA A 317 9.32 0.27 -19.42
C ALA A 317 8.86 1.10 -18.21
N VAL A 318 7.62 0.91 -17.76
CA VAL A 318 7.09 1.50 -16.52
C VAL A 318 7.88 1.00 -15.30
N THR A 319 8.12 -0.31 -15.18
CA THR A 319 8.92 -0.87 -14.09
C THR A 319 10.30 -0.25 -14.04
N ARG A 320 11.00 -0.19 -15.18
CA ARG A 320 12.33 0.41 -15.24
C ARG A 320 12.30 1.87 -14.83
N GLU A 321 11.34 2.63 -15.33
CA GLU A 321 11.19 4.05 -15.00
C GLU A 321 10.92 4.27 -13.51
N MET A 322 9.98 3.52 -12.91
CA MET A 322 9.71 3.56 -11.47
C MET A 322 10.96 3.24 -10.65
N GLN A 323 11.70 2.18 -11.00
CA GLN A 323 12.91 1.81 -10.25
C GLN A 323 14.02 2.88 -10.35
N LEU A 324 14.20 3.49 -11.52
CA LEU A 324 15.16 4.59 -11.71
C LEU A 324 14.73 5.85 -10.94
N GLN A 325 13.44 6.17 -10.91
CA GLN A 325 12.89 7.24 -10.09
C GLN A 325 13.18 7.00 -8.61
N VAL A 326 12.85 5.83 -8.06
CA VAL A 326 13.12 5.50 -6.65
C VAL A 326 14.61 5.61 -6.33
N GLY A 327 15.46 4.95 -7.12
CA GLY A 327 16.90 4.95 -6.88
C GLY A 327 17.52 6.33 -7.00
N GLY A 328 17.10 7.13 -7.98
CA GLY A 328 17.57 8.51 -8.17
C GLY A 328 17.07 9.46 -7.09
N PHE A 329 15.80 9.36 -6.70
CA PHE A 329 15.20 10.17 -5.65
C PHE A 329 15.89 9.96 -4.30
N ILE A 330 16.04 8.69 -3.88
CA ILE A 330 16.71 8.36 -2.61
C ILE A 330 18.20 8.72 -2.67
N LYS A 331 18.91 8.41 -3.75
CA LYS A 331 20.35 8.71 -3.89
C LYS A 331 20.65 10.20 -3.81
N SER A 332 19.75 11.04 -4.33
CA SER A 332 19.88 12.49 -4.28
C SER A 332 19.42 13.09 -2.95
N GLU A 333 19.05 12.26 -1.95
CA GLU A 333 18.49 12.73 -0.69
C GLU A 333 17.27 13.64 -0.91
N ALA A 334 16.40 13.23 -1.86
CA ALA A 334 15.25 13.96 -2.34
C ALA A 334 15.52 15.34 -2.96
N GLN A 335 16.77 15.64 -3.35
CA GLN A 335 17.08 16.89 -4.07
C GLN A 335 16.66 16.83 -5.54
N ALA A 336 16.43 15.65 -6.11
CA ALA A 336 15.95 15.48 -7.47
C ALA A 336 14.99 14.29 -7.60
N LEU A 337 13.93 14.47 -8.38
CA LEU A 337 13.06 13.39 -8.84
C LEU A 337 13.27 13.23 -10.35
N PRO A 338 14.11 12.27 -10.78
CA PRO A 338 14.45 12.13 -12.19
C PRO A 338 13.36 11.40 -12.95
N ILE A 339 12.91 11.97 -14.07
CA ILE A 339 12.04 11.29 -15.04
C ILE A 339 12.89 10.98 -16.28
N THR A 340 13.11 9.69 -16.57
CA THR A 340 14.02 9.25 -17.64
C THR A 340 13.31 8.79 -18.90
N ASN A 341 12.03 8.43 -18.77
CA ASN A 341 11.16 8.04 -19.86
C ASN A 341 9.79 8.73 -19.70
N THR A 342 9.59 9.84 -20.39
CA THR A 342 8.32 10.58 -20.35
C THR A 342 7.20 9.90 -21.12
N ASP A 343 7.50 8.93 -22.00
CA ASP A 343 6.48 8.25 -22.82
C ASP A 343 5.55 7.38 -21.97
N VAL A 344 6.00 6.95 -20.78
CA VAL A 344 5.21 6.16 -19.82
C VAL A 344 4.58 7.02 -18.71
N VAL A 345 4.77 8.34 -18.77
CA VAL A 345 4.23 9.30 -17.79
C VAL A 345 3.02 10.00 -18.40
N ALA A 346 1.91 10.01 -17.67
CA ALA A 346 0.71 10.74 -18.05
C ALA A 346 0.95 12.25 -17.91
N ASN A 347 0.47 13.01 -18.91
CA ASN A 347 0.55 14.47 -18.95
C ASN A 347 -0.55 15.16 -18.13
#